data_AF-A0A9P4PQ61-F1
#
_entry.id   AF-A0A9P4PQ61-F1
#
_cell.length_a   1.000
_cell.length_b   1.000
_cell.length_c   1.000
_cell.angle_alpha   90.00
_cell.angle_beta   90.00
_cell.angle_gamma   90.00
#
_symmetry.space_group_name_H-M   'P 1'
#
loop_
_entity.id
_entity.type
_entity.pdbx_description
1 polymer ?
#
loop_
_entity_poly.entity_id
_entity_poly.type
_entity_poly.pdbx_seq_one_letter_code
_entity_poly.pdbx_strand_id
1 'polypeptide(L)'
;VSDYIRWLYSGNIPIKLYEAGEDAREKVAKEAEKVFVKLVEAYVFGEKIIDARYKNAVVKTVLAVKESSGWNLGPNSVGVIYNSTPSTSLLRRLVADSVVSLAHDDSEKGVGWIVFFDAYPRETLVDAIKATVRAR
;
A
#
# COMPACT_ATOMS: atom_id res chain seq x y z
N VAL A 1 -2.79 8.53 16.09
CA VAL A 1 -2.03 9.22 17.16
C VAL A 1 -1.19 8.24 18.00
N SER A 2 -1.77 7.16 18.54
CA SER A 2 -1.01 6.17 19.35
C SER A 2 0.21 5.59 18.62
N ASP A 3 0.08 5.22 17.34
CA ASP A 3 1.20 4.66 16.57
C ASP A 3 2.31 5.68 16.27
N TYR A 4 1.95 6.94 16.07
CA TYR A 4 2.92 8.03 15.88
C TYR A 4 3.72 8.29 17.17
N ILE A 5 3.05 8.35 18.33
CA ILE A 5 3.72 8.48 19.62
C ILE A 5 4.65 7.28 19.85
N ARG A 6 4.18 6.05 19.57
CA ARG A 6 5.01 4.86 19.72
C ARG A 6 6.25 4.94 18.84
N TRP A 7 6.10 5.34 17.57
CA TRP A 7 7.22 5.53 16.65
C TRP A 7 8.21 6.59 17.13
N LEU A 8 7.74 7.72 17.68
CA LEU A 8 8.63 8.76 18.20
C LEU A 8 9.59 8.24 19.27
N TYR A 9 9.12 7.32 20.13
CA TYR A 9 9.93 6.75 21.21
C TYR A 9 10.73 5.52 20.80
N SER A 10 10.21 4.70 19.87
CA SER A 10 10.85 3.42 19.50
C SER A 10 11.64 3.47 18.20
N GLY A 11 11.44 4.50 17.37
CA GLY A 11 11.88 4.56 15.97
C GLY A 11 11.15 3.56 15.04
N ASN A 12 10.25 2.74 15.58
CA ASN A 12 9.65 1.60 14.90
C ASN A 12 8.13 1.74 14.79
N ILE A 13 7.59 1.48 13.60
CA ILE A 13 6.16 1.44 13.39
C ILE A 13 5.67 0.03 13.77
N PRO A 14 4.79 -0.08 14.78
CA PRO A 14 4.33 -1.37 15.27
C PRO A 14 3.44 -2.05 14.24
N ILE A 15 3.97 -3.01 13.49
CA ILE A 15 3.18 -3.86 12.61
C ILE A 15 3.07 -5.24 13.21
N LYS A 16 1.84 -5.70 13.39
CA LYS A 16 1.58 -7.13 13.56
C LYS A 16 1.56 -7.73 12.17
N LEU A 17 2.68 -8.30 11.74
CA LEU A 17 2.69 -9.16 10.57
C LEU A 17 1.85 -10.38 10.91
N TYR A 18 0.88 -10.68 10.07
CA TYR A 18 0.10 -11.90 10.22
C TYR A 18 0.97 -13.05 9.70
N GLU A 19 1.38 -13.96 10.58
CA GLU A 19 1.90 -15.26 10.17
C GLU A 19 0.70 -16.07 9.67
N ALA A 20 0.53 -16.12 8.35
CA ALA A 20 -0.43 -17.05 7.78
C ALA A 20 0.07 -18.47 8.04
N GLY A 21 -0.74 -19.29 8.70
CA GLY A 21 -0.60 -20.75 8.60
C GLY A 21 -0.88 -21.20 7.16
N GLU A 22 -1.05 -22.50 6.91
CA GLU A 22 -1.46 -23.08 5.61
C GLU A 22 -2.90 -22.69 5.19
N ASP A 23 -3.32 -21.46 5.47
CA ASP A 23 -4.60 -20.92 5.09
C ASP A 23 -4.65 -20.52 3.61
N ALA A 24 -5.85 -20.58 3.03
CA ALA A 24 -6.14 -20.19 1.65
C ALA A 24 -5.61 -18.79 1.32
N ARG A 25 -4.91 -18.65 0.18
CA ARG A 25 -4.32 -17.43 -0.42
C ARG A 25 -5.19 -16.16 -0.23
N GLU A 26 -6.51 -16.29 -0.39
CA GLU A 26 -7.47 -15.19 -0.22
C GLU A 26 -7.49 -14.61 1.21
N LYS A 27 -7.39 -15.47 2.23
CA LYS A 27 -7.33 -15.02 3.64
C LYS A 27 -6.06 -14.21 3.89
N VAL A 28 -4.92 -14.66 3.34
CA VAL A 28 -3.65 -13.93 3.41
C VAL A 28 -3.78 -12.55 2.76
N ALA A 29 -4.38 -12.47 1.58
CA ALA A 29 -4.63 -11.20 0.89
C ALA A 29 -5.50 -10.24 1.74
N LYS A 30 -6.58 -10.76 2.35
CA LYS A 30 -7.47 -9.99 3.22
C LYS A 30 -6.77 -9.47 4.48
N GLU A 31 -5.93 -10.27 5.13
CA GLU A 31 -5.17 -9.83 6.30
C GLU A 31 -4.07 -8.83 5.93
N ALA A 32 -3.35 -9.06 4.81
CA ALA A 32 -2.37 -8.11 4.28
C ALA A 32 -3.01 -6.75 3.99
N GLU A 33 -4.19 -6.73 3.38
CA GLU A 33 -4.90 -5.49 3.08
C GLU A 33 -5.29 -4.72 4.35
N LYS A 34 -5.69 -5.38 5.44
CA LYS A 34 -5.94 -4.70 6.73
C LYS A 34 -4.68 -4.03 7.28
N VAL A 35 -3.51 -4.66 7.09
CA VAL A 35 -2.23 -4.05 7.48
C VAL A 35 -1.92 -2.85 6.60
N PHE A 36 -2.08 -2.96 5.28
CA PHE A 36 -1.86 -1.85 4.35
C PHE A 36 -2.77 -0.66 4.64
N VAL A 37 -4.06 -0.87 4.93
CA VAL A 37 -4.98 0.21 5.32
C VAL A 37 -4.46 0.99 6.52
N LYS A 38 -4.03 0.30 7.59
CA LYS A 38 -3.47 0.96 8.79
C LYS A 38 -2.20 1.76 8.48
N LEU A 39 -1.34 1.24 7.61
CA LEU A 39 -0.13 1.96 7.20
C LEU A 39 -0.43 3.17 6.34
N VAL A 40 -1.38 3.06 5.42
CA VAL A 40 -1.85 4.20 4.62
C VAL A 40 -2.44 5.28 5.54
N GLU A 41 -3.27 4.91 6.50
CA GLU A 41 -3.82 5.86 7.48
C GLU A 41 -2.71 6.55 8.29
N ALA A 42 -1.68 5.79 8.69
CA ALA A 42 -0.49 6.34 9.33
C ALA A 42 0.27 7.32 8.41
N TYR A 43 0.43 7.00 7.13
CA TYR A 43 1.04 7.91 6.15
C TYR A 43 0.22 9.19 5.98
N VAL A 44 -1.10 9.07 5.84
CA VAL A 44 -2.04 10.20 5.73
C VAL A 44 -1.96 11.08 6.98
N PHE A 45 -1.84 10.49 8.17
CA PHE A 45 -1.59 11.25 9.38
C PHE A 45 -0.26 12.01 9.30
N GLY A 46 0.82 11.37 8.84
CA GLY A 46 2.11 12.00 8.58
C GLY A 46 2.06 13.17 7.60
N GLU A 47 1.23 13.07 6.55
CA GLU A 47 0.97 14.19 5.62
C GLU A 47 0.31 15.38 6.34
N LYS A 48 -0.69 15.12 7.19
CA LYS A 48 -1.41 16.17 7.93
C LYS A 48 -0.52 16.92 8.91
N ILE A 49 0.45 16.23 9.53
CA ILE A 49 1.41 16.85 10.47
C ILE A 49 2.72 17.29 9.82
N ILE A 50 2.86 17.08 8.51
CA ILE A 50 4.02 17.48 7.70
C ILE A 50 5.33 16.83 8.23
N ASP A 51 5.24 15.64 8.83
CA ASP A 51 6.42 14.92 9.32
C ASP A 51 6.99 14.02 8.22
N ALA A 52 7.99 14.53 7.51
CA ALA A 52 8.68 13.78 6.46
C ALA A 52 9.40 12.53 6.97
N ARG A 53 9.93 12.53 8.21
CA ARG A 53 10.63 11.37 8.76
C ARG A 53 9.66 10.25 9.06
N TYR A 54 8.51 10.59 9.62
CA TYR A 54 7.44 9.63 9.87
C TYR A 54 6.88 9.06 8.57
N LYS A 55 6.58 9.91 7.58
CA LYS A 55 6.12 9.45 6.25
C LYS A 55 7.11 8.48 5.60
N ASN A 56 8.41 8.80 5.64
CA ASN A 56 9.44 7.93 5.10
C ASN A 56 9.54 6.60 5.85
N ALA A 57 9.40 6.62 7.18
CA ALA A 57 9.35 5.39 7.97
C ALA A 57 8.13 4.54 7.58
N VAL A 58 6.95 5.14 7.43
CA VAL A 58 5.74 4.43 7.00
C VAL A 58 5.93 3.81 5.62
N VAL A 59 6.45 4.54 4.64
CA VAL A 59 6.73 4.01 3.28
C VAL A 59 7.69 2.82 3.32
N LYS A 60 8.80 2.93 4.07
CA LYS A 60 9.72 1.80 4.26
C LYS A 60 9.01 0.58 4.83
N THR A 61 8.10 0.81 5.77
CA THR A 61 7.37 -0.29 6.40
C THR A 61 6.31 -0.89 5.46
N VAL A 62 5.67 -0.10 4.60
CA VAL A 62 4.80 -0.60 3.51
C VAL A 62 5.59 -1.51 2.57
N LEU A 63 6.79 -1.12 2.17
CA LEU A 63 7.66 -1.94 1.31
C LEU A 63 8.05 -3.25 2.00
N ALA A 64 8.43 -3.21 3.28
CA ALA A 64 8.76 -4.41 4.04
C ALA A 64 7.56 -5.37 4.21
N VAL A 65 6.35 -4.85 4.42
CA VAL A 65 5.12 -5.67 4.47
C VAL A 65 4.84 -6.30 3.11
N LYS A 66 5.00 -5.55 2.03
CA LYS A 66 4.83 -6.06 0.67
C LYS A 66 5.82 -7.19 0.37
N GLU A 67 7.09 -7.02 0.72
CA GLU A 67 8.13 -8.04 0.54
C GLU A 67 7.86 -9.31 1.36
N SER A 68 7.47 -9.15 2.63
CA SER A 68 7.23 -10.29 3.54
C SER A 68 5.91 -11.03 3.27
N SER A 69 4.86 -10.31 2.86
CA SER A 69 3.55 -10.92 2.58
C SER A 69 3.42 -11.44 1.15
N GLY A 70 4.24 -10.96 0.22
CA GLY A 70 4.09 -11.22 -1.21
C GLY A 70 2.86 -10.55 -1.84
N TRP A 71 2.21 -9.62 -1.12
CA TRP A 71 0.97 -8.95 -1.56
C TRP A 71 1.18 -7.47 -1.85
N ASN A 72 0.47 -6.98 -2.86
CA ASN A 72 0.39 -5.56 -3.18
C ASN A 72 -0.76 -4.87 -2.43
N LEU A 73 -0.76 -3.54 -2.44
CA LEU A 73 -1.86 -2.75 -1.88
C LEU A 73 -3.17 -3.08 -2.60
N GLY A 74 -4.20 -3.43 -1.85
CA GLY A 74 -5.52 -3.73 -2.37
C GLY A 74 -6.40 -2.49 -2.56
N PRO A 75 -7.66 -2.70 -2.97
CA PRO A 75 -8.57 -1.60 -3.31
C PRO A 75 -8.88 -0.64 -2.17
N ASN A 76 -8.96 -1.13 -0.93
CA ASN A 76 -9.30 -0.29 0.22
C ASN A 76 -8.14 0.64 0.57
N SER A 77 -6.92 0.09 0.66
CA SER A 77 -5.72 0.86 0.96
C SER A 77 -5.43 1.89 -0.14
N VAL A 78 -5.53 1.50 -1.42
CA VAL A 78 -5.43 2.43 -2.56
C VAL A 78 -6.53 3.50 -2.51
N GLY A 79 -7.77 3.11 -2.20
CA GLY A 79 -8.88 4.03 -2.02
C GLY A 79 -8.60 5.11 -0.97
N VAL A 80 -8.07 4.72 0.20
CA VAL A 80 -7.69 5.68 1.24
C VAL A 80 -6.58 6.62 0.75
N ILE A 81 -5.57 6.12 0.04
CA ILE A 81 -4.49 6.96 -0.53
C ILE A 81 -5.09 8.03 -1.46
N TYR A 82 -5.90 7.63 -2.42
CA TYR A 82 -6.44 8.52 -3.45
C TYR A 82 -7.55 9.45 -2.94
N ASN A 83 -8.20 9.12 -1.83
CA ASN A 83 -9.18 10.01 -1.21
C ASN A 83 -8.58 10.98 -0.18
N SER A 84 -7.45 10.60 0.44
CA SER A 84 -6.95 11.31 1.63
C SER A 84 -5.59 12.01 1.45
N THR A 85 -4.99 11.93 0.27
CA THR A 85 -3.71 12.60 -0.04
C THR A 85 -3.85 13.51 -1.25
N PRO A 86 -3.02 14.55 -1.43
CA PRO A 86 -3.04 15.36 -2.66
C PRO A 86 -2.53 14.58 -3.87
N SER A 87 -2.84 15.03 -5.09
CA SER A 87 -2.35 14.41 -6.34
C SER A 87 -0.81 14.40 -6.46
N THR A 88 -0.13 15.28 -5.73
CA THR A 88 1.34 15.35 -5.64
C THR A 88 1.95 14.40 -4.61
N SER A 89 1.13 13.61 -3.90
CA SER A 89 1.58 12.66 -2.88
C SER A 89 2.56 11.62 -3.43
N LEU A 90 3.67 11.42 -2.72
CA LEU A 90 4.66 10.40 -3.05
C LEU A 90 4.06 8.99 -2.99
N LEU A 91 3.10 8.76 -2.09
CA LEU A 91 2.48 7.45 -1.94
C LEU A 91 1.59 7.09 -3.15
N ARG A 92 0.91 8.08 -3.76
CA ARG A 92 0.20 7.87 -5.04
C ARG A 92 1.15 7.47 -6.16
N ARG A 93 2.29 8.18 -6.25
CA ARG A 93 3.33 7.86 -7.24
C ARG A 93 3.87 6.44 -7.02
N LEU A 94 4.14 6.04 -5.78
CA LEU A 94 4.60 4.69 -5.46
C LEU A 94 3.60 3.60 -5.88
N VAL A 95 2.29 3.84 -5.73
CA VAL A 95 1.26 2.91 -6.20
C VAL A 95 1.30 2.78 -7.72
N ALA A 96 1.33 3.90 -8.44
CA ALA A 96 1.43 3.90 -9.90
C ALA A 96 2.70 3.19 -10.39
N ASP A 97 3.86 3.53 -9.84
CA ASP A 97 5.15 2.92 -10.20
C ASP A 97 5.17 1.41 -9.89
N SER A 98 4.53 1.00 -8.79
CA SER A 98 4.36 -0.43 -8.45
C SER A 98 3.52 -1.17 -9.48
N VAL A 99 2.43 -0.56 -9.97
CA VAL A 99 1.61 -1.16 -11.03
C VAL A 99 2.44 -1.33 -12.30
N VAL A 100 3.17 -0.31 -12.74
CA VAL A 100 4.01 -0.40 -13.95
C VAL A 100 5.07 -1.49 -13.84
N SER A 101 5.72 -1.59 -12.68
CA SER A 101 6.92 -2.42 -12.51
C SER A 101 6.61 -3.87 -12.16
N LEU A 102 5.46 -4.14 -11.54
CA LEU A 102 5.20 -5.44 -10.90
C LEU A 102 3.89 -6.08 -11.32
N ALA A 103 2.96 -5.33 -11.95
CA ALA A 103 1.70 -5.92 -12.36
C ALA A 103 1.95 -6.97 -13.44
N HIS A 104 1.48 -8.18 -13.17
CA HIS A 104 1.47 -9.30 -14.10
C HIS A 104 0.20 -10.11 -13.82
N ASP A 105 -0.24 -10.87 -14.83
CA ASP A 105 -1.37 -11.77 -14.65
C ASP A 105 -0.91 -13.00 -13.84
N ASP A 106 -1.45 -13.13 -12.64
CA ASP A 106 -1.25 -14.26 -11.74
C ASP A 106 -2.56 -15.00 -11.42
N SER A 107 -3.58 -14.85 -12.28
CA SER A 107 -4.91 -15.46 -12.13
C SER A 107 -4.87 -16.99 -12.07
N GLU A 108 -3.89 -17.63 -12.70
CA GLU A 108 -3.69 -19.08 -12.64
C GLU A 108 -3.41 -19.60 -11.22
N LYS A 109 -2.95 -18.73 -10.30
CA LYS A 109 -2.59 -19.09 -8.93
C LYS A 109 -3.70 -18.75 -7.91
N GLY A 110 -4.93 -18.48 -8.38
CA GLY A 110 -6.10 -18.15 -7.56
C GLY A 110 -6.49 -16.67 -7.65
N VAL A 111 -6.80 -16.05 -6.52
CA VAL A 111 -7.09 -14.59 -6.49
C VAL A 111 -5.80 -13.83 -6.79
N GLY A 112 -5.68 -13.40 -8.04
CA GLY A 112 -4.56 -12.63 -8.57
C GLY A 112 -4.73 -11.12 -8.39
N TRP A 113 -3.67 -10.35 -8.59
CA TRP A 113 -3.70 -8.89 -8.43
C TRP A 113 -4.62 -8.21 -9.46
N ILE A 114 -4.78 -8.80 -10.65
CA ILE A 114 -5.62 -8.24 -11.72
C ILE A 114 -7.07 -7.98 -11.28
N VAL A 115 -7.61 -8.80 -10.38
CA VAL A 115 -9.00 -8.66 -9.88
C VAL A 115 -9.19 -7.40 -9.02
N PHE A 116 -8.11 -6.80 -8.52
CA PHE A 116 -8.19 -5.56 -7.72
C PHE A 116 -8.36 -4.32 -8.60
N PHE A 117 -8.01 -4.40 -9.89
CA PHE A 117 -7.99 -3.24 -10.78
C PHE A 117 -9.41 -2.70 -11.03
N ASP A 118 -10.41 -3.59 -11.11
CA ASP A 118 -11.81 -3.23 -11.27
C ASP A 118 -12.36 -2.46 -10.05
N ALA A 119 -11.76 -2.65 -8.88
CA ALA A 119 -12.16 -2.01 -7.64
C ALA A 119 -11.30 -0.77 -7.29
N TYR A 120 -10.25 -0.49 -8.06
CA TYR A 120 -9.41 0.69 -7.81
C TYR A 120 -10.14 1.99 -8.18
N PRO A 121 -9.87 3.10 -7.46
CA PRO A 121 -10.27 4.42 -7.89
C PRO A 121 -9.77 4.71 -9.32
N ARG A 122 -10.62 5.33 -10.15
CA ARG A 122 -10.30 5.61 -11.56
C ARG A 122 -9.02 6.42 -11.72
N GLU A 123 -8.77 7.35 -10.81
CA GLU A 123 -7.57 8.18 -10.76
C GLU A 123 -6.29 7.33 -10.64
N THR A 124 -6.36 6.21 -9.91
CA THR A 124 -5.24 5.26 -9.79
C THR A 124 -4.88 4.67 -11.13
N LEU A 125 -5.88 4.23 -11.90
CA LEU A 125 -5.69 3.64 -13.22
C LEU A 125 -5.14 4.68 -14.20
N VAL A 126 -5.60 5.93 -14.12
CA VAL A 126 -5.08 7.03 -14.94
C VAL A 126 -3.61 7.32 -14.63
N ASP A 127 -3.24 7.38 -13.35
CA ASP A 127 -1.85 7.61 -12.94
C ASP A 127 -0.94 6.44 -13.33
N ALA A 128 -1.41 5.20 -13.19
CA ALA A 128 -0.69 4.02 -13.66
C ALA A 128 -0.46 4.04 -15.17
N ILE A 129 -1.48 4.35 -15.98
CA ILE A 129 -1.33 4.49 -17.44
C ILE A 129 -0.32 5.60 -17.79
N LYS A 130 -0.39 6.76 -17.13
CA LYS A 130 0.58 7.85 -17.33
C LYS A 130 2.00 7.40 -16.97
N ALA A 131 2.16 6.65 -15.88
CA ALA A 131 3.46 6.11 -15.47
C ALA A 131 3.98 5.09 -16.51
N THR A 132 3.12 4.19 -17.03
CA THR A 132 3.48 3.25 -18.10
C THR A 132 3.96 3.96 -19.36
N VAL A 133 3.27 5.04 -19.77
CA VAL A 133 3.65 5.82 -20.95
C VAL A 133 5.00 6.51 -20.76
N ARG A 134 5.32 6.99 -19.55
CA ARG A 134 6.61 7.64 -19.24
C ARG A 134 7.78 6.68 -19.13
N ALA A 135 7.53 5.40 -18.85
CA ALA A 135 8.55 4.37 -18.71
C ALA A 135 9.02 3.79 -20.06
N ARG A 136 8.34 4.13 -21.15
CA ARG A 136 8.68 3.75 -22.53
C ARG A 136 9.43 4.88 -23.22
#